data_AF-A0A8G2DNS3-F1
#
_entry.id   AF-A0A8G2DNS3-F1
#
_cell.length_a   1.000
_cell.length_b   1.000
_cell.length_c   1.000
_cell.angle_alpha   90.00
_cell.angle_beta   90.00
_cell.angle_gamma   90.00
#
_symmetry.space_group_name_H-M   'P 1'
#
loop_
_entity.id
_entity.type
_entity.pdbx_description
1 polymer ?
#
loop_
_entity_poly.entity_id
_entity_poly.type
_entity_poly.pdbx_seq_one_letter_code
_entity_poly.pdbx_strand_id
1 'polypeptide(L)' 'MTEGERERIKLRANYLNGLGLIFAAAGGIGPAILMIYRMETKWLIVGLMLLWAGLMASYELHSLAMKHLKKLDE' A
#
# COMPACT_ATOMS: atom_id res chain seq x y z
N MET A 1 -25.05 -6.69 13.33
CA MET A 1 -23.63 -6.60 13.74
C MET A 1 -23.56 -5.97 15.12
N THR A 2 -22.76 -6.53 16.02
CA THR A 2 -22.47 -5.95 17.34
C THR A 2 -21.42 -4.84 17.24
N GLU A 3 -21.35 -3.93 18.21
CA GLU A 3 -20.31 -2.88 18.28
C GLU A 3 -18.89 -3.48 18.20
N GLY A 4 -18.64 -4.58 18.92
CA GLY A 4 -17.31 -5.24 18.93
C GLY A 4 -16.95 -5.97 17.61
N GLU A 5 -17.92 -6.35 16.80
CA GLU A 5 -17.66 -6.84 15.43
C GLU A 5 -17.34 -5.68 14.48
N ARG A 6 -18.09 -4.58 14.62
CA ARG A 6 -17.91 -3.35 13.84
C ARG A 6 -16.51 -2.77 14.03
N GLU A 7 -16.06 -2.71 15.28
CA GLU A 7 -14.72 -2.20 15.62
C GLU A 7 -13.60 -3.11 15.10
N ARG A 8 -13.78 -4.44 15.17
CA ARG A 8 -12.82 -5.39 14.59
C ARG A 8 -12.67 -5.23 13.07
N ILE A 9 -13.75 -4.97 12.34
CA ILE A 9 -13.69 -4.71 10.90
C ILE A 9 -12.90 -3.43 10.62
N LYS A 10 -13.18 -2.33 11.35
CA LYS A 10 -12.45 -1.06 11.21
C LYS A 10 -10.96 -1.23 11.50
N LEU A 11 -10.60 -1.94 12.57
CA LEU A 11 -9.20 -2.21 12.92
C LEU A 11 -8.48 -3.00 11.83
N ARG A 12 -9.10 -4.04 11.26
CA ARG A 12 -8.51 -4.82 10.15
C ARG A 12 -8.32 -3.96 8.91
N ALA A 13 -9.31 -3.16 8.54
CA ALA A 13 -9.20 -2.26 7.40
C ALA A 13 -8.08 -1.22 7.60
N ASN A 14 -7.99 -0.64 8.80
CA ASN A 14 -6.95 0.34 9.12
C ASN A 14 -5.54 -0.30 9.09
N TYR A 15 -5.40 -1.51 9.62
CA TYR A 15 -4.15 -2.27 9.55
C TYR A 15 -3.72 -2.53 8.10
N LEU A 16 -4.61 -3.02 7.25
CA LEU A 16 -4.33 -3.24 5.83
C LEU A 16 -3.96 -1.94 5.10
N ASN A 17 -4.66 -0.85 5.38
CA ASN A 17 -4.34 0.45 4.80
C ASN A 17 -2.97 0.98 5.27
N GLY A 18 -2.64 0.78 6.55
CA GLY A 18 -1.32 1.09 7.11
C GLY A 18 -0.20 0.31 6.44
N LEU A 19 -0.40 -1.00 6.22
CA LEU A 19 0.55 -1.81 5.43
C LEU A 19 0.69 -1.26 4.01
N GLY A 20 -0.42 -0.87 3.37
CA GLY A 20 -0.39 -0.28 2.03
C GLY A 20 0.53 0.95 1.97
N LEU A 21 0.40 1.86 2.94
CA LEU A 21 1.28 3.03 3.03
C LEU A 21 2.76 2.67 3.18
N ILE A 22 3.08 1.62 3.95
CA ILE A 22 4.47 1.14 4.10
C ILE A 22 5.01 0.62 2.77
N PHE A 23 4.23 -0.18 2.03
CA PHE A 23 4.64 -0.66 0.71
C PHE A 23 4.83 0.48 -0.30
N ALA A 24 3.93 1.46 -0.32
CA ALA A 24 4.09 2.63 -1.20
C ALA A 24 5.33 3.44 -0.84
N ALA A 25 5.50 3.81 0.44
CA ALA A 25 6.57 4.71 0.86
C ALA A 25 7.93 4.02 0.96
N ALA A 26 8.04 3.00 1.81
CA ALA A 26 9.30 2.32 2.11
C ALA A 26 9.68 1.29 1.05
N GLY A 27 8.70 0.63 0.43
CA GLY A 27 8.94 -0.35 -0.64
C GLY A 27 9.10 0.26 -2.03
N GLY A 28 8.34 1.32 -2.33
CA GLY A 28 8.30 1.94 -3.65
C GLY A 28 9.08 3.25 -3.73
N ILE A 29 8.53 4.32 -3.16
CA ILE A 29 8.98 5.71 -3.35
C ILE A 29 10.43 5.90 -2.89
N GLY A 30 10.78 5.49 -1.66
CA GLY A 30 12.12 5.67 -1.12
C GLY A 30 13.21 5.01 -1.98
N PRO A 31 13.12 3.69 -2.23
CA PRO A 31 14.06 2.99 -3.11
C PRO A 31 14.08 3.54 -4.53
N ALA A 32 12.93 3.91 -5.10
CA ALA A 32 12.88 4.48 -6.44
C ALA A 32 13.66 5.79 -6.55
N ILE A 33 13.50 6.71 -5.59
CA ILE A 33 14.25 7.96 -5.54
C ILE A 33 15.76 7.70 -5.46
N LEU A 34 16.17 6.76 -4.59
CA LEU A 34 17.59 6.39 -4.43
C LEU A 34 18.20 5.87 -5.73
N MET A 35 17.44 5.08 -6.50
CA MET A 35 17.92 4.54 -7.78
C MET A 35 17.91 5.59 -8.89
N ILE A 36 16.89 6.43 -8.96
CA ILE A 36 16.77 7.51 -9.96
C ILE A 36 17.90 8.53 -9.81
N TYR A 37 18.30 8.84 -8.57
CA TYR A 37 19.37 9.79 -8.28
C TYR A 37 20.73 9.40 -8.90
N ARG A 38 20.94 8.11 -9.22
CA ARG A 38 22.18 7.64 -9.87
C ARG A 38 22.32 8.06 -11.33
N MET A 39 21.25 8.50 -11.99
CA MET A 39 21.23 8.98 -13.38
C MET A 39 21.80 8.00 -14.43
N GLU A 40 21.94 6.71 -14.10
CA GLU A 40 22.27 5.67 -15.08
C GLU A 40 20.98 4.97 -15.54
N THR A 41 20.85 4.69 -16.84
CA THR A 41 19.65 4.08 -17.44
C THR A 41 19.21 2.81 -16.74
N LYS A 42 20.15 1.93 -16.36
CA LYS A 42 19.82 0.69 -15.64
C LYS A 42 19.16 0.95 -14.28
N TRP A 43 19.62 1.95 -13.55
CA TRP A 43 19.07 2.30 -12.23
C TRP A 43 17.75 3.04 -12.34
N LEU A 44 17.55 3.83 -13.40
CA LEU A 44 16.24 4.43 -13.70
C LEU A 44 15.17 3.34 -13.91
N ILE A 45 15.47 2.32 -14.71
CA ILE A 45 14.55 1.19 -14.94
C ILE A 45 14.25 0.46 -13.63
N VAL A 46 15.28 0.15 -12.82
CA VAL A 46 15.10 -0.48 -11.50
C VAL A 46 14.24 0.38 -10.56
N GLY A 47 14.50 1.70 -10.51
CA GLY A 47 13.73 2.62 -9.69
C GLY A 47 12.26 2.68 -10.09
N LEU A 48 11.96 2.73 -11.39
CA LEU A 48 10.59 2.69 -11.90
C LEU A 48 9.89 1.36 -11.58
N MET A 49 10.60 0.23 -11.70
CA MET A 49 10.05 -1.08 -11.33
C MET A 49 9.71 -1.16 -9.84
N LEU A 50 10.59 -0.67 -8.96
CA LEU A 50 10.35 -0.64 -7.51
C LEU A 50 9.18 0.27 -7.16
N LEU A 51 9.11 1.46 -7.77
CA LEU A 51 7.99 2.38 -7.59
C LEU A 51 6.67 1.72 -7.98
N TRP A 52 6.62 1.11 -9.17
CA TRP A 52 5.43 0.44 -9.67
C TRP A 52 5.00 -0.71 -8.75
N ALA A 53 5.95 -1.56 -8.33
CA ALA A 53 5.68 -2.68 -7.45
C ALA A 53 5.14 -2.22 -6.08
N GLY A 54 5.74 -1.20 -5.47
CA GLY A 54 5.29 -0.64 -4.19
C GLY A 54 3.90 -0.01 -4.28
N LEU A 55 3.62 0.73 -5.36
CA LEU A 55 2.29 1.32 -5.59
C LEU A 55 1.22 0.26 -5.86
N MET A 56 1.52 -0.78 -6.64
CA MET A 56 0.58 -1.87 -6.88
C MET A 56 0.28 -2.66 -5.61
N ALA A 57 1.29 -2.99 -4.81
CA ALA A 57 1.08 -3.63 -3.51
C ALA A 57 0.22 -2.76 -2.57
N SER A 58 0.48 -1.45 -2.54
CA SER A 58 -0.34 -0.50 -1.78
C SER A 58 -1.79 -0.46 -2.28
N TYR A 59 -2.00 -0.46 -3.60
CA TYR A 59 -3.33 -0.40 -4.20
C TYR A 59 -4.16 -1.65 -3.88
N GLU A 60 -3.56 -2.83 -3.95
CA GLU A 60 -4.21 -4.09 -3.58
C GLU A 60 -4.62 -4.10 -2.10
N LEU A 61 -3.70 -3.72 -1.20
CA LEU A 61 -3.97 -3.64 0.24
C LEU A 61 -5.06 -2.63 0.58
N HIS A 62 -5.03 -1.46 -0.06
CA HIS A 62 -6.06 -0.45 0.09
C HIS A 62 -7.43 -0.94 -0.43
N SER A 63 -7.44 -1.64 -1.56
CA SER A 63 -8.65 -2.24 -2.12
C SER A 63 -9.23 -3.31 -1.19
N LEU A 64 -8.39 -4.14 -0.57
CA LEU A 64 -8.80 -5.10 0.45
C LEU A 64 -9.34 -4.40 1.70
N ALA A 65 -8.73 -3.30 2.14
CA ALA A 65 -9.23 -2.50 3.26
C ALA A 65 -10.62 -1.92 2.96
N MET A 66 -10.84 -1.36 1.76
CA MET A 66 -12.15 -0.88 1.33
C MET A 66 -13.20 -1.99 1.28
N LYS A 67 -12.84 -3.19 0.79
CA LYS A 67 -13.75 -4.35 0.81
C LYS A 67 -14.16 -4.74 2.22
N HIS A 68 -13.28 -4.60 3.22
CA HIS A 68 -13.64 -4.82 4.61
C HIS A 68 -14.59 -3.73 5.13
N LEU A 69 -14.31 -2.46 4.82
CA LEU A 69 -15.16 -1.34 5.25
C LEU A 69 -16.56 -1.40 4.63
N LYS A 70 -16.71 -1.84 3.38
CA LYS A 70 -18.03 -2.00 2.74
C LYS A 70 -18.97 -2.95 3.49
N LYS A 71 -18.43 -3.93 4.22
CA LYS A 71 -19.22 -4.83 5.07
C LYS A 71 -19.87 -4.12 6.27
N LEU A 72 -19.51 -2.85 6.52
CA LEU A 72 -20.14 -2.03 7.55
C LEU A 72 -21.42 -1.36 7.07
N ASP A 73 -21.61 -1.26 5.75
CA ASP A 73 -22.77 -0.65 5.10
C ASP A 73 -23.84 -1.70 4.73
N GLU A 74 -23.50 -2.99 4.85
CA GLU A 74 -24.37 -4.17 4.71
C GLU A 74 -24.97 -4.57 6.07
#